data_AF-A0A1F9LZM8-F1
#
_entry.id   AF-A0A1F9LZM8-F1
#
_cell.length_a   1.000
_cell.length_b   1.000
_cell.length_c   1.000
_cell.angle_alpha   90.00
_cell.angle_beta   90.00
_cell.angle_gamma   90.00
#
_symmetry.space_group_name_H-M   'P 1'
#
loop_
_entity.id
_entity.type
_entity.pdbx_description
1 polymer ?
#
loop_
_entity_poly.entity_id
_entity_poly.type
_entity_poly.pdbx_seq_one_letter_code
_entity_poly.pdbx_strand_id
1 'polypeptide(L)'
;MNWKDLFKPGKNLSVTQAREYMEARGAEAYQLLDVRQPREYEEGHLAGAILIPLKELPGRLGELKKEKPVIVYCAVGGRSKAAAQLLGGQDFAEVYDLTGGIKAWQGEQARGPEEAGLEVFTGQEDYEDGLSLAYAMEEGLREFYRLMAGLAQDEEARQLFTRLMGFEDLHKARLLGEYRQTHEPEAVPNKTTPGLMEGGGRMEDFLAKAETRLHREQDILKLAMTLETQALDLYSRMAQKSTRQEVRAFFLRLADEEKAHLGFLAEELNKTL
;
A
#
# COMPACT_ATOMS: atom_id res chain seq x y z
N MET A 1 27.76 2.72 26.96
CA MET A 1 26.95 3.53 26.01
C MET A 1 27.75 4.77 25.65
N ASN A 2 28.09 4.97 24.38
CA ASN A 2 28.95 6.07 23.93
C ASN A 2 28.09 7.31 23.63
N TRP A 3 28.32 8.40 24.37
CA TRP A 3 27.55 9.64 24.24
C TRP A 3 27.56 10.25 22.83
N LYS A 4 28.57 9.93 22.01
CA LYS A 4 28.66 10.38 20.61
C LYS A 4 27.63 9.72 19.69
N ASP A 5 27.13 8.54 20.05
CA ASP A 5 26.11 7.84 19.26
C ASP A 5 24.72 8.46 19.45
N LEU A 6 24.47 9.14 20.58
CA LEU A 6 23.21 9.89 20.84
C LEU A 6 23.00 11.10 19.92
N PHE A 7 24.04 11.51 19.19
CA PHE A 7 24.01 12.69 18.31
C PHE A 7 24.34 12.36 16.85
N LYS A 8 24.30 11.09 16.44
CA LYS A 8 24.41 10.77 15.00
C LYS A 8 23.19 11.37 14.29
N PRO A 9 23.36 12.39 13.44
CA PRO A 9 22.23 12.89 12.67
C PRO A 9 21.78 11.77 11.73
N GLY A 10 20.47 11.50 11.70
CA GLY A 10 19.89 10.70 10.63
C GLY A 10 20.33 11.27 9.27
N LYS A 11 20.53 10.40 8.28
CA LYS A 11 20.85 10.83 6.93
C LYS A 11 19.58 11.50 6.35
N ASN A 12 19.71 12.56 5.57
CA ASN A 12 18.54 13.15 4.90
C ASN A 12 18.35 12.49 3.54
N LEU A 13 17.11 12.20 3.17
CA LEU A 13 16.72 11.87 1.80
C LEU A 13 15.82 12.98 1.25
N SER A 14 16.12 13.50 0.07
CA SER A 14 15.14 14.24 -0.71
C SER A 14 14.00 13.30 -1.15
N VAL A 15 12.88 13.87 -1.59
CA VAL A 15 11.76 13.07 -2.14
C VAL A 15 12.21 12.23 -3.33
N THR A 16 13.01 12.79 -4.23
CA THR A 16 13.57 12.05 -5.38
C THR A 16 14.45 10.89 -4.92
N GLN A 17 15.37 11.14 -3.98
CA GLN A 17 16.25 10.08 -3.46
C GLN A 17 15.47 9.00 -2.70
N ALA A 18 14.42 9.39 -1.96
CA ALA A 18 13.56 8.43 -1.27
C ALA A 18 12.79 7.56 -2.27
N ARG A 19 12.24 8.16 -3.34
CA ARG A 19 11.58 7.39 -4.42
C ARG A 19 12.55 6.44 -5.09
N GLU A 20 13.71 6.90 -5.52
CA GLU A 20 14.74 6.03 -6.13
C GLU A 20 15.19 4.93 -5.17
N TYR A 21 15.37 5.26 -3.88
CA TYR A 21 15.75 4.30 -2.85
C TYR A 21 14.69 3.22 -2.68
N MET A 22 13.42 3.64 -2.63
CA MET A 22 12.27 2.76 -2.51
C MET A 22 12.05 1.98 -3.79
N GLU A 23 12.11 2.55 -4.98
CA GLU A 23 11.89 1.85 -6.27
C GLU A 23 12.97 0.81 -6.54
N ALA A 24 14.23 1.11 -6.21
CA ALA A 24 15.34 0.15 -6.32
C ALA A 24 15.27 -1.01 -5.30
N ARG A 25 14.29 -1.00 -4.39
CA ARG A 25 14.17 -1.93 -3.27
C ARG A 25 12.72 -2.44 -3.14
N GLY A 26 12.53 -3.73 -2.83
CA GLY A 26 11.19 -4.22 -2.50
C GLY A 26 10.69 -3.63 -1.17
N ALA A 27 9.38 -3.69 -0.93
CA ALA A 27 8.72 -3.24 0.29
C ALA A 27 9.31 -3.89 1.56
N GLU A 28 9.92 -5.07 1.44
CA GLU A 28 10.59 -5.74 2.56
C GLU A 28 11.88 -5.03 3.01
N ALA A 29 12.55 -4.27 2.15
CA ALA A 29 13.90 -3.78 2.45
C ALA A 29 13.95 -2.50 3.30
N TYR A 30 12.81 -1.86 3.57
CA TYR A 30 12.74 -0.63 4.36
C TYR A 30 11.46 -0.57 5.20
N GLN A 31 11.39 0.43 6.09
CA GLN A 31 10.19 0.79 6.83
C GLN A 31 9.91 2.28 6.65
N LEU A 32 8.70 2.63 6.23
CA LEU A 32 8.21 4.00 6.25
C LEU A 32 7.59 4.28 7.62
N LEU A 33 8.03 5.36 8.26
CA LEU A 33 7.53 5.77 9.57
C LEU A 33 6.87 7.13 9.48
N ASP A 34 5.56 7.16 9.68
CA ASP A 34 4.78 8.39 9.83
C ASP A 34 4.72 8.80 11.30
N VAL A 35 5.36 9.92 11.65
CA VAL A 35 5.33 10.45 13.03
C VAL A 35 4.29 11.56 13.25
N ARG A 36 3.33 11.68 12.34
CA ARG A 36 2.21 12.62 12.44
C ARG A 36 1.12 12.13 13.41
N GLN A 37 0.04 12.89 13.55
CA GLN A 37 -1.12 12.47 14.33
C GLN A 37 -2.05 11.56 13.49
N PRO A 38 -2.84 10.66 14.11
CA PRO A 38 -3.72 9.74 13.38
C PRO A 38 -4.62 10.41 12.34
N ARG A 39 -5.23 11.54 12.69
CA ARG A 39 -6.04 12.32 11.74
C ARG A 39 -5.27 12.77 10.48
N GLU A 40 -4.00 13.15 10.62
CA GLU A 40 -3.18 13.56 9.47
C GLU A 40 -2.85 12.36 8.57
N TYR A 41 -2.70 11.16 9.16
CA TYR A 41 -2.52 9.91 8.43
C TYR A 41 -3.80 9.53 7.70
N GLU A 42 -4.95 9.58 8.37
CA GLU A 42 -6.27 9.32 7.81
C GLU A 42 -6.57 10.21 6.59
N GLU A 43 -6.22 11.49 6.66
CA GLU A 43 -6.41 12.44 5.56
C GLU A 43 -5.53 12.11 4.34
N GLY A 44 -4.38 11.46 4.54
CA GLY A 44 -3.49 11.01 3.47
C GLY A 44 -2.10 10.64 4.00
N HIS A 45 -1.56 9.49 3.60
CA HIS A 45 -0.26 8.97 4.02
C HIS A 45 0.49 8.29 2.87
N LEU A 46 1.79 8.06 3.06
CA LEU A 46 2.57 7.24 2.12
C LEU A 46 2.15 5.79 2.30
N ALA A 47 1.79 5.12 1.21
CA ALA A 47 1.31 3.75 1.27
C ALA A 47 2.35 2.81 1.90
N GLY A 48 1.89 2.00 2.86
CA GLY A 48 2.72 1.11 3.68
C GLY A 48 3.44 1.79 4.84
N ALA A 49 3.14 3.05 5.14
CA ALA A 49 3.68 3.73 6.32
C ALA A 49 3.10 3.19 7.62
N ILE A 50 4.00 2.93 8.57
CA ILE A 50 3.67 2.61 9.96
C ILE A 50 3.42 3.93 10.69
N LEU A 51 2.25 4.07 11.32
CA LEU A 51 1.89 5.26 12.09
C LEU A 51 2.36 5.13 13.54
N ILE A 52 3.33 5.95 13.93
CA ILE A 52 3.74 6.09 15.33
C ILE A 52 3.94 7.58 15.64
N PRO A 53 2.94 8.27 16.21
CA PRO A 53 3.05 9.68 16.55
C PRO A 53 4.33 9.97 17.36
N LEU A 54 5.03 11.08 17.04
CA LEU A 54 6.34 11.40 17.64
C LEU A 54 6.36 11.30 19.17
N LYS A 55 5.27 11.66 19.85
CA LYS A 55 5.16 11.61 21.32
C LYS A 55 5.11 10.17 21.86
N GLU A 56 4.60 9.24 21.09
CA GLU A 56 4.44 7.82 21.45
C GLU A 56 5.66 6.99 21.04
N LEU A 57 6.43 7.46 20.05
CA LEU A 57 7.59 6.77 19.49
C LEU A 57 8.54 6.17 20.54
N PRO A 58 8.93 6.86 21.64
CA PRO A 58 9.81 6.25 22.65
C PRO A 58 9.26 4.95 23.26
N GLY A 59 7.94 4.87 23.44
CA GLY A 59 7.27 3.70 24.03
C GLY A 59 6.94 2.60 23.01
N ARG A 60 6.98 2.92 21.72
CA ARG A 60 6.59 2.05 20.61
C ARG A 60 7.76 1.62 19.72
N LEU A 61 9.00 1.83 20.17
CA LEU A 61 10.21 1.43 19.41
C LEU A 61 10.25 -0.07 19.05
N GLY A 62 9.61 -0.93 19.85
CA GLY A 62 9.55 -2.37 19.61
C GLY A 62 8.70 -2.78 18.40
N GLU A 63 7.89 -1.87 17.86
CA GLU A 63 7.09 -2.11 16.65
C GLU A 63 7.94 -1.99 15.37
N LEU A 64 9.13 -1.37 15.46
CA LEU A 64 10.04 -1.21 14.33
C LEU A 64 11.17 -2.25 14.38
N LYS A 65 11.52 -2.77 13.21
CA LYS A 65 12.65 -3.68 13.03
C LYS A 65 13.95 -2.89 13.01
N LYS A 66 14.81 -3.09 14.02
CA LYS A 66 16.07 -2.33 14.18
C LYS A 66 17.07 -2.60 13.06
N GLU A 67 17.05 -3.80 12.49
CA GLU A 67 17.90 -4.25 11.40
C GLU A 67 17.49 -3.69 10.02
N LYS A 68 16.28 -3.14 9.91
CA LYS A 68 15.78 -2.56 8.65
C LYS A 68 15.96 -1.04 8.64
N PRO A 69 16.41 -0.46 7.51
CA PRO A 69 16.39 0.98 7.32
C PRO A 69 15.02 1.61 7.59
N VAL A 70 15.00 2.71 8.34
CA VAL A 70 13.78 3.47 8.62
C VAL A 70 13.82 4.81 7.89
N ILE A 71 12.83 5.06 7.04
CA ILE A 71 12.61 6.38 6.44
C ILE A 71 11.47 7.04 7.21
N VAL A 72 11.82 8.00 8.06
CA VAL A 72 10.87 8.74 8.87
C VAL A 72 10.44 10.02 8.17
N TYR A 73 9.14 10.30 8.19
CA TYR A 73 8.58 11.53 7.65
C TYR A 73 7.52 12.13 8.57
N CYS A 74 7.25 13.40 8.36
CA CYS A 74 6.10 14.07 8.94
C CYS A 74 5.49 15.03 7.92
N ALA A 75 4.72 16.04 8.34
CA ALA A 75 4.13 17.00 7.42
C ALA A 75 5.17 17.76 6.58
N VAL A 76 6.20 18.34 7.21
CA VAL A 76 7.16 19.27 6.55
C VAL A 76 8.63 19.06 6.96
N GLY A 77 8.95 18.05 7.77
CA GLY A 77 10.32 17.74 8.23
C GLY A 77 10.62 18.04 9.72
N GLY A 78 9.81 18.83 10.41
CA GLY A 78 10.10 19.23 11.80
C GLY A 78 10.07 18.07 12.82
N ARG A 79 8.98 17.29 12.83
CA ARG A 79 8.82 16.14 13.75
C ARG A 79 9.69 14.96 13.36
N SER A 80 9.86 14.71 12.06
CA SER A 80 10.64 13.60 11.54
C SER A 80 12.13 13.77 11.83
N LYS A 81 12.65 15.00 11.80
CA LYS A 81 14.03 15.27 12.27
C LYS A 81 14.24 14.89 13.74
N ALA A 82 13.27 15.20 14.62
CA ALA A 82 13.34 14.82 16.04
C ALA A 82 13.23 13.29 16.21
N ALA A 83 12.34 12.64 15.46
CA ALA A 83 12.24 11.18 15.44
C ALA A 83 13.52 10.52 14.94
N ALA A 84 14.13 11.06 13.88
CA ALA A 84 15.37 10.53 13.31
C ALA A 84 16.54 10.60 14.32
N GLN A 85 16.63 11.70 15.09
CA GLN A 85 17.59 11.82 16.18
C GLN A 85 17.33 10.81 17.30
N LEU A 86 16.06 10.64 17.68
CA LEU A 86 15.67 9.65 18.69
C LEU A 86 16.08 8.24 18.25
N LEU A 87 15.72 7.84 17.03
CA LEU A 87 16.03 6.52 16.48
C LEU A 87 17.56 6.33 16.29
N GLY A 88 18.29 7.37 15.87
CA GLY A 88 19.74 7.33 15.71
C GLY A 88 20.52 7.15 17.02
N GLY A 89 19.92 7.53 18.15
CA GLY A 89 20.45 7.24 19.49
C GLY A 89 20.14 5.82 20.00
N GLN A 90 19.46 5.00 19.20
CA GLN A 90 19.12 3.60 19.48
C GLN A 90 19.84 2.68 18.47
N ASP A 91 19.72 1.36 18.62
CA ASP A 91 20.43 0.39 17.77
C ASP A 91 19.81 0.18 16.38
N PHE A 92 19.18 1.20 15.78
CA PHE A 92 18.69 1.12 14.41
C PHE A 92 19.86 1.15 13.43
N ALA A 93 19.85 0.22 12.46
CA ALA A 93 20.92 0.07 11.48
C ALA A 93 21.10 1.33 10.62
N GLU A 94 20.00 1.85 10.08
CA GLU A 94 19.97 3.08 9.30
C GLU A 94 18.69 3.86 9.53
N VAL A 95 18.82 5.18 9.65
CA VAL A 95 17.70 6.10 9.85
C VAL A 95 17.83 7.26 8.87
N TYR A 96 16.75 7.51 8.14
CA TYR A 96 16.63 8.56 7.14
C TYR A 96 15.49 9.52 7.47
N ASP A 97 15.74 10.84 7.43
CA ASP A 97 14.69 11.86 7.51
C ASP A 97 14.26 12.28 6.09
N LEU A 98 12.98 12.16 5.76
CA LEU A 98 12.43 12.59 4.49
C LEU A 98 12.31 14.12 4.46
N THR A 99 13.20 14.75 3.70
CA THR A 99 13.28 16.20 3.57
C THR A 99 12.02 16.76 2.94
N GLY A 100 11.42 17.76 3.59
CA GLY A 100 10.16 18.38 3.16
C GLY A 100 8.90 17.59 3.57
N GLY A 101 9.06 16.41 4.16
CA GLY A 101 7.97 15.56 4.60
C GLY A 101 7.02 15.15 3.47
N ILE A 102 5.82 14.69 3.85
CA ILE A 102 4.81 14.27 2.89
C ILE A 102 4.28 15.43 2.02
N LYS A 103 4.40 16.70 2.46
CA LYS A 103 3.99 17.84 1.61
C LYS A 103 4.89 18.05 0.39
N ALA A 104 6.12 17.56 0.44
CA ALA A 104 7.01 17.57 -0.72
C ALA A 104 6.80 16.34 -1.64
N TRP A 105 6.02 15.34 -1.19
CA TRP A 105 5.77 14.12 -1.94
C TRP A 105 4.83 14.38 -3.13
N GLN A 106 5.34 14.15 -4.35
CA GLN A 106 4.61 14.35 -5.61
C GLN A 106 4.16 13.00 -6.19
N GLY A 107 3.37 12.27 -5.43
CA GLY A 107 2.83 10.97 -5.83
C GLY A 107 1.52 10.66 -5.09
N GLU A 108 0.92 9.54 -5.45
CA GLU A 108 -0.31 9.07 -4.83
C GLU A 108 -0.11 8.84 -3.32
N GLN A 109 -1.21 9.00 -2.59
CA GLN A 109 -1.27 8.83 -1.14
C GLN A 109 -2.45 7.92 -0.81
N ALA A 110 -2.20 6.93 0.05
CA ALA A 110 -3.26 6.15 0.65
C ALA A 110 -4.02 7.01 1.67
N ARG A 111 -5.26 6.62 1.99
CA ARG A 111 -6.17 7.40 2.83
C ARG A 111 -7.03 6.49 3.69
N GLY A 112 -7.47 6.99 4.82
CA GLY A 112 -8.28 6.25 5.79
C GLY A 112 -7.48 5.84 7.03
N PRO A 113 -8.17 5.35 8.07
CA PRO A 113 -7.56 4.94 9.32
C PRO A 113 -6.68 3.69 9.15
N GLU A 114 -5.77 3.47 10.09
CA GLU A 114 -4.84 2.32 10.09
C GLU A 114 -5.56 0.97 10.02
N GLU A 115 -6.79 0.90 10.56
CA GLU A 115 -7.61 -0.30 10.60
C GLU A 115 -8.42 -0.56 9.31
N ALA A 116 -8.49 0.40 8.39
CA ALA A 116 -9.36 0.31 7.21
C ALA A 116 -9.00 -0.89 6.32
N GLY A 117 -9.97 -1.74 6.03
CA GLY A 117 -9.78 -2.95 5.21
C GLY A 117 -9.18 -4.14 5.98
N LEU A 118 -8.76 -3.96 7.24
CA LEU A 118 -8.25 -5.04 8.08
C LEU A 118 -9.36 -5.76 8.88
N GLU A 119 -10.63 -5.42 8.67
CA GLU A 119 -11.76 -6.05 9.37
C GLU A 119 -11.90 -7.54 9.02
N VAL A 120 -11.35 -7.94 7.87
CA VAL A 120 -11.33 -9.31 7.35
C VAL A 120 -10.01 -10.04 7.60
N PHE A 121 -9.07 -9.41 8.33
CA PHE A 121 -7.72 -9.92 8.56
C PHE A 121 -7.24 -9.72 10.01
N THR A 122 -7.03 -10.83 10.70
CA THR A 122 -6.65 -10.85 12.12
C THR A 122 -5.14 -10.77 12.35
N GLY A 123 -4.33 -11.17 11.37
CA GLY A 123 -2.88 -11.33 11.48
C GLY A 123 -2.44 -12.75 11.90
N GLN A 124 -3.39 -13.66 12.13
CA GLN A 124 -3.13 -15.04 12.56
C GLN A 124 -3.39 -16.08 11.46
N GLU A 125 -3.93 -15.63 10.33
CA GLU A 125 -4.20 -16.41 9.12
C GLU A 125 -2.97 -17.25 8.75
N ASP A 126 -3.24 -18.44 8.23
CA ASP A 126 -2.22 -19.20 7.53
C ASP A 126 -2.07 -18.73 6.07
N TYR A 127 -1.18 -19.38 5.34
CA TYR A 127 -0.91 -19.02 3.94
C TYR A 127 -2.15 -19.18 3.06
N GLU A 128 -2.94 -20.22 3.27
CA GLU A 128 -4.12 -20.50 2.46
C GLU A 128 -5.23 -19.48 2.73
N ASP A 129 -5.46 -19.11 4.00
CA ASP A 129 -6.38 -18.06 4.39
C ASP A 129 -6.01 -16.69 3.84
N GLY A 130 -4.70 -16.37 3.83
CA GLY A 130 -4.14 -15.14 3.27
C GLY A 130 -4.30 -15.09 1.75
N LEU A 131 -3.96 -16.19 1.06
CA LEU A 131 -4.12 -16.32 -0.38
C LEU A 131 -5.60 -16.22 -0.78
N SER A 132 -6.47 -16.94 -0.08
CA SER A 132 -7.91 -16.93 -0.36
C SER A 132 -8.52 -15.54 -0.16
N LEU A 133 -8.00 -14.77 0.82
CA LEU A 133 -8.42 -13.39 1.03
C LEU A 133 -7.97 -12.49 -0.12
N ALA A 134 -6.70 -12.57 -0.55
CA ALA A 134 -6.21 -11.81 -1.70
C ALA A 134 -7.03 -12.13 -2.95
N TYR A 135 -7.25 -13.41 -3.27
CA TYR A 135 -8.06 -13.84 -4.41
C TYR A 135 -9.48 -13.25 -4.38
N ALA A 136 -10.11 -13.18 -3.20
CA ALA A 136 -11.45 -12.63 -3.05
C ALA A 136 -11.48 -11.10 -3.24
N MET A 137 -10.44 -10.38 -2.82
CA MET A 137 -10.32 -8.93 -3.01
C MET A 137 -10.10 -8.57 -4.48
N GLU A 138 -9.25 -9.34 -5.16
CA GLU A 138 -8.99 -9.25 -6.61
C GLU A 138 -10.27 -9.52 -7.42
N GLU A 139 -11.04 -10.56 -7.05
CA GLU A 139 -12.36 -10.80 -7.65
C GLU A 139 -13.31 -9.62 -7.43
N GLY A 140 -13.27 -9.00 -6.25
CA GLY A 140 -14.05 -7.81 -5.94
C GLY A 140 -13.71 -6.63 -6.85
N LEU A 141 -12.42 -6.34 -7.04
CA LEU A 141 -11.97 -5.25 -7.90
C LEU A 141 -12.23 -5.52 -9.39
N ARG A 142 -12.01 -6.77 -9.81
CA ARG A 142 -12.38 -7.27 -11.15
C ARG A 142 -13.86 -7.04 -11.45
N GLU A 143 -14.75 -7.43 -10.52
CA GLU A 143 -16.20 -7.24 -10.68
C GLU A 143 -16.59 -5.76 -10.73
N PHE A 144 -15.91 -4.92 -9.96
CA PHE A 144 -16.09 -3.47 -10.05
C PHE A 144 -15.77 -2.94 -11.44
N TYR A 145 -14.61 -3.30 -12.00
CA TYR A 145 -14.25 -2.89 -13.36
C TYR A 145 -15.21 -3.43 -14.41
N ARG A 146 -15.70 -4.67 -14.26
CA ARG A 146 -16.75 -5.22 -15.14
C ARG A 146 -18.02 -4.37 -15.11
N LEU A 147 -18.49 -4.00 -13.92
CA LEU A 147 -19.67 -3.14 -13.77
C LEU A 147 -19.44 -1.76 -14.40
N MET A 148 -18.27 -1.16 -14.17
CA MET A 148 -17.90 0.12 -14.75
C MET A 148 -17.84 0.07 -16.28
N ALA A 149 -17.29 -1.00 -16.88
CA ALA A 149 -17.31 -1.20 -18.33
C ALA A 149 -18.74 -1.30 -18.88
N GLY A 150 -19.66 -1.92 -18.15
CA GLY A 150 -21.08 -2.00 -18.51
C GLY A 150 -21.83 -0.67 -18.39
N LEU A 151 -21.40 0.22 -17.48
CA LEU A 151 -21.96 1.56 -17.28
C LEU A 151 -21.32 2.62 -18.18
N ALA A 152 -20.16 2.34 -18.76
CA ALA A 152 -19.43 3.26 -19.63
C ALA A 152 -20.28 3.68 -20.85
N GLN A 153 -20.37 5.00 -21.07
CA GLN A 153 -21.18 5.58 -22.15
C GLN A 153 -20.45 5.59 -23.48
N ASP A 154 -19.13 5.77 -23.46
CA ASP A 154 -18.26 5.75 -24.64
C ASP A 154 -17.42 4.46 -24.71
N GLU A 155 -16.93 4.15 -25.90
CA GLU A 155 -16.18 2.94 -26.18
C GLU A 155 -14.76 2.98 -25.59
N GLU A 156 -14.15 4.16 -25.48
CA GLU A 156 -12.78 4.32 -24.94
C GLU A 156 -12.75 3.96 -23.46
N ALA A 157 -13.67 4.52 -22.66
CA ALA A 157 -13.84 4.18 -21.26
C ALA A 157 -14.14 2.69 -21.06
N ARG A 158 -15.01 2.10 -21.89
CA ARG A 158 -15.34 0.67 -21.85
C ARG A 158 -14.11 -0.20 -22.09
N GLN A 159 -13.29 0.15 -23.09
CA GLN A 159 -12.06 -0.56 -23.40
C GLN A 159 -11.02 -0.42 -22.28
N LEU A 160 -10.90 0.77 -21.68
CA LEU A 160 -9.99 0.99 -20.56
C LEU A 160 -10.41 0.15 -19.33
N PHE A 161 -11.68 0.16 -18.93
CA PHE A 161 -12.15 -0.70 -17.84
C PHE A 161 -11.99 -2.19 -18.13
N THR A 162 -12.19 -2.60 -19.39
CA THR A 162 -11.95 -4.00 -19.80
C THR A 162 -10.47 -4.37 -19.69
N ARG A 163 -9.56 -3.43 -19.99
CA ARG A 163 -8.12 -3.62 -19.82
C ARG A 163 -7.74 -3.73 -18.35
N LEU A 164 -8.28 -2.85 -17.50
CA LEU A 164 -8.07 -2.87 -16.04
C LEU A 164 -8.56 -4.20 -15.44
N MET A 165 -9.77 -4.64 -15.79
CA MET A 165 -10.29 -5.96 -15.44
C MET A 165 -9.33 -7.11 -15.82
N GLY A 166 -8.60 -6.97 -16.94
CA GLY A 166 -7.61 -7.93 -17.38
C GLY A 166 -6.36 -8.03 -16.49
N PHE A 167 -5.96 -6.96 -15.79
CA PHE A 167 -4.88 -7.01 -14.81
C PHE A 167 -5.28 -7.88 -13.61
N GLU A 168 -6.48 -7.66 -13.08
CA GLU A 168 -7.07 -8.46 -11.99
C GLU A 168 -7.19 -9.94 -12.39
N ASP A 169 -7.60 -10.22 -13.64
CA ASP A 169 -7.69 -11.59 -14.13
C ASP A 169 -6.31 -12.30 -14.15
N LEU A 170 -5.22 -11.56 -14.43
CA LEU A 170 -3.85 -12.10 -14.37
C LEU A 170 -3.40 -12.36 -12.94
N HIS A 171 -3.66 -11.44 -12.02
CA HIS A 171 -3.40 -11.61 -10.59
C HIS A 171 -4.10 -12.85 -10.03
N LYS A 172 -5.42 -12.94 -10.27
CA LYS A 172 -6.23 -14.10 -9.86
C LYS A 172 -5.71 -15.40 -10.46
N ALA A 173 -5.32 -15.42 -11.74
CA ALA A 173 -4.77 -16.61 -12.37
C ALA A 173 -3.49 -17.07 -11.69
N ARG A 174 -2.62 -16.14 -11.28
CA ARG A 174 -1.41 -16.44 -10.51
C ARG A 174 -1.74 -16.99 -9.11
N LEU A 175 -2.59 -16.30 -8.35
CA LEU A 175 -3.01 -16.74 -7.01
C LEU A 175 -3.66 -18.14 -7.06
N LEU A 176 -4.50 -18.37 -8.06
CA LEU A 176 -5.13 -19.67 -8.30
C LEU A 176 -4.10 -20.75 -8.67
N GLY A 177 -3.07 -20.39 -9.44
CA GLY A 177 -1.94 -21.25 -9.72
C GLY A 177 -1.16 -21.65 -8.47
N GLU A 178 -0.91 -20.71 -7.55
CA GLU A 178 -0.28 -20.98 -6.25
C GLU A 178 -1.17 -21.91 -5.39
N TYR A 179 -2.47 -21.61 -5.28
CA TYR A 179 -3.43 -22.40 -4.51
C TYR A 179 -3.48 -23.87 -4.97
N ARG A 180 -3.49 -24.10 -6.29
CA ARG A 180 -3.57 -25.43 -6.90
C ARG A 180 -2.30 -26.26 -6.81
N GLN A 181 -1.18 -25.71 -6.30
CA GLN A 181 0.00 -26.52 -6.02
C GLN A 181 -0.24 -27.55 -4.91
N THR A 182 -1.17 -27.25 -4.01
CA THR A 182 -1.53 -28.10 -2.86
C THR A 182 -2.99 -28.58 -2.89
N HIS A 183 -3.73 -28.26 -3.96
CA HIS A 183 -5.15 -28.56 -4.12
C HIS A 183 -5.44 -29.24 -5.46
N GLU A 184 -6.65 -29.76 -5.62
CA GLU A 184 -7.10 -30.34 -6.89
C GLU A 184 -7.08 -29.29 -8.03
N PRO A 185 -6.86 -29.71 -9.30
CA PRO A 185 -6.75 -28.79 -10.43
C PRO A 185 -7.95 -27.86 -10.64
N GLU A 186 -9.14 -28.30 -10.27
CA GLU A 186 -10.39 -27.54 -10.38
C GLU A 186 -10.70 -26.70 -9.13
N ALA A 187 -9.94 -26.90 -8.04
CA ALA A 187 -10.18 -26.20 -6.78
C ALA A 187 -10.01 -24.68 -6.96
N VAL A 188 -10.83 -23.94 -6.22
CA VAL A 188 -10.83 -22.47 -6.16
C VAL A 188 -10.81 -22.08 -4.68
N PRO A 189 -10.05 -21.03 -4.29
CA PRO A 189 -10.07 -20.51 -2.94
C PRO A 189 -11.50 -20.19 -2.49
N ASN A 190 -11.91 -20.71 -1.32
CA ASN A 190 -13.26 -20.51 -0.80
C ASN A 190 -13.23 -19.51 0.36
N LYS A 191 -13.13 -18.23 0.02
CA LYS A 191 -13.32 -17.13 0.97
C LYS A 191 -14.16 -16.06 0.29
N THR A 192 -15.26 -15.68 0.95
CA THR A 192 -16.15 -14.64 0.44
C THR A 192 -16.01 -13.41 1.30
N THR A 193 -15.67 -12.29 0.67
CA THR A 193 -15.70 -10.96 1.29
C THR A 193 -16.64 -10.08 0.47
N PRO A 194 -17.98 -10.22 0.64
CA PRO A 194 -18.95 -9.60 -0.26
C PRO A 194 -18.70 -8.10 -0.44
N GLY A 195 -18.53 -7.71 -1.70
CA GLY A 195 -18.29 -6.33 -2.12
C GLY A 195 -16.97 -5.72 -1.62
N LEU A 196 -16.10 -6.45 -0.93
CA LEU A 196 -14.76 -5.98 -0.60
C LEU A 196 -13.91 -6.06 -1.86
N MET A 197 -13.30 -4.93 -2.20
CA MET A 197 -12.36 -4.85 -3.31
C MET A 197 -10.94 -4.81 -2.75
N GLU A 198 -10.00 -5.14 -3.61
CA GLU A 198 -8.61 -4.81 -3.41
C GLU A 198 -8.44 -3.30 -3.08
N GLY A 199 -7.59 -3.03 -2.09
CA GLY A 199 -7.50 -1.72 -1.43
C GLY A 199 -8.47 -1.50 -0.27
N GLY A 200 -9.27 -2.50 0.13
CA GLY A 200 -10.03 -2.50 1.38
C GLY A 200 -11.35 -1.74 1.32
N GLY A 201 -11.67 -1.18 0.15
CA GLY A 201 -12.90 -0.46 -0.11
C GLY A 201 -14.11 -1.37 -0.37
N ARG A 202 -15.32 -0.87 -0.09
CA ARG A 202 -16.57 -1.54 -0.50
C ARG A 202 -17.00 -1.07 -1.88
N MET A 203 -17.26 -1.98 -2.80
CA MET A 203 -17.70 -1.72 -4.17
C MET A 203 -18.87 -0.71 -4.23
N GLU A 204 -19.86 -0.86 -3.35
CA GLU A 204 -21.02 0.03 -3.27
C GLU A 204 -20.63 1.50 -3.04
N ASP A 205 -19.63 1.75 -2.17
CA ASP A 205 -19.15 3.10 -1.88
C ASP A 205 -18.44 3.74 -3.09
N PHE A 206 -17.81 2.91 -3.93
CA PHE A 206 -17.14 3.38 -5.14
C PHE A 206 -18.13 3.60 -6.27
N LEU A 207 -19.09 2.71 -6.47
CA LEU A 207 -20.16 2.88 -7.46
C LEU A 207 -20.97 4.15 -7.21
N ALA A 208 -21.33 4.44 -5.96
CA ALA A 208 -22.05 5.66 -5.59
C ALA A 208 -21.28 6.95 -5.96
N LYS A 209 -19.95 6.91 -5.99
CA LYS A 209 -19.09 8.05 -6.37
C LYS A 209 -18.82 8.08 -7.88
N ALA A 210 -18.82 6.92 -8.54
CA ALA A 210 -18.50 6.73 -9.94
C ALA A 210 -19.54 7.29 -10.90
N GLU A 211 -20.83 7.18 -10.56
CA GLU A 211 -21.97 7.59 -11.42
C GLU A 211 -21.92 9.05 -11.89
N THR A 212 -21.16 9.92 -11.21
CA THR A 212 -21.14 11.36 -11.47
C THR A 212 -19.83 11.89 -12.06
N ARG A 213 -18.78 11.05 -12.24
CA ARG A 213 -17.40 11.56 -12.41
C ARG A 213 -16.51 10.85 -13.41
N LEU A 214 -16.88 9.68 -13.95
CA LEU A 214 -15.98 8.84 -14.74
C LEU A 214 -16.38 8.79 -16.22
N HIS A 215 -16.09 9.87 -16.94
CA HIS A 215 -16.37 9.99 -18.37
C HIS A 215 -15.13 10.23 -19.23
N ARG A 216 -13.97 10.45 -18.61
CA ARG A 216 -12.71 10.71 -19.32
C ARG A 216 -11.68 9.68 -18.91
N GLU A 217 -10.87 9.26 -19.88
CA GLU A 217 -9.76 8.30 -19.69
C GLU A 217 -8.87 8.68 -18.50
N GLN A 218 -8.49 9.96 -18.39
CA GLN A 218 -7.68 10.48 -17.28
C GLN A 218 -8.32 10.26 -15.90
N ASP A 219 -9.64 10.41 -15.79
CA ASP A 219 -10.34 10.26 -14.51
C ASP A 219 -10.43 8.77 -14.11
N ILE A 220 -10.54 7.87 -15.11
CA ILE A 220 -10.52 6.42 -14.92
C ILE A 220 -9.13 5.95 -14.50
N LEU A 221 -8.07 6.42 -15.18
CA LEU A 221 -6.69 6.09 -14.83
C LEU A 221 -6.34 6.57 -13.42
N LYS A 222 -6.77 7.78 -13.02
CA LYS A 222 -6.58 8.28 -11.64
C LYS A 222 -7.33 7.45 -10.60
N LEU A 223 -8.53 6.96 -10.94
CA LEU A 223 -9.25 6.04 -10.07
C LEU A 223 -8.48 4.73 -9.90
N ALA A 224 -8.01 4.13 -10.99
CA ALA A 224 -7.20 2.92 -10.95
C ALA A 224 -5.97 3.14 -10.06
N MET A 225 -5.20 4.21 -10.31
CA MET A 225 -4.05 4.57 -9.47
C MET A 225 -4.41 4.75 -7.99
N THR A 226 -5.60 5.27 -7.68
CA THR A 226 -6.08 5.38 -6.29
C THR A 226 -6.33 4.01 -5.67
N LEU A 227 -6.99 3.11 -6.41
CA LEU A 227 -7.30 1.74 -5.95
C LEU A 227 -6.02 0.95 -5.69
N GLU A 228 -5.07 1.02 -6.63
CA GLU A 228 -3.74 0.40 -6.56
C GLU A 228 -2.90 0.95 -5.39
N THR A 229 -2.99 2.26 -5.13
CA THR A 229 -2.31 2.87 -3.98
C THR A 229 -2.89 2.37 -2.65
N GLN A 230 -4.22 2.20 -2.59
CA GLN A 230 -4.88 1.65 -1.40
C GLN A 230 -4.58 0.16 -1.23
N ALA A 231 -4.46 -0.58 -2.33
CA ALA A 231 -4.08 -1.99 -2.36
C ALA A 231 -2.67 -2.19 -1.80
N LEU A 232 -1.69 -1.43 -2.31
CA LEU A 232 -0.32 -1.41 -1.82
C LEU A 232 -0.27 -1.15 -0.32
N ASP A 233 -1.03 -0.15 0.14
CA ASP A 233 -1.10 0.21 1.55
C ASP A 233 -1.73 -0.90 2.41
N LEU A 234 -2.87 -1.45 1.97
CA LEU A 234 -3.56 -2.52 2.68
C LEU A 234 -2.68 -3.75 2.81
N TYR A 235 -2.04 -4.21 1.72
CA TYR A 235 -1.15 -5.36 1.75
C TYR A 235 0.08 -5.11 2.63
N SER A 236 0.63 -3.90 2.59
CA SER A 236 1.72 -3.52 3.50
C SER A 236 1.28 -3.60 4.97
N ARG A 237 0.08 -3.14 5.32
CA ARG A 237 -0.47 -3.25 6.68
C ARG A 237 -0.82 -4.68 7.08
N MET A 238 -1.36 -5.50 6.16
CA MET A 238 -1.56 -6.93 6.39
C MET A 238 -0.24 -7.65 6.66
N ALA A 239 0.83 -7.33 5.91
CA ALA A 239 2.15 -7.87 6.15
C ALA A 239 2.73 -7.47 7.52
N GLN A 240 2.54 -6.21 7.92
CA GLN A 240 2.98 -5.70 9.23
C GLN A 240 2.23 -6.40 10.38
N LYS A 241 0.91 -6.57 10.25
CA LYS A 241 0.05 -7.23 11.24
C LYS A 241 0.22 -8.75 11.31
N SER A 242 0.67 -9.38 10.22
CA SER A 242 0.90 -10.82 10.13
C SER A 242 1.90 -11.29 11.19
N THR A 243 1.55 -12.35 11.92
CA THR A 243 2.43 -13.01 12.88
C THR A 243 3.34 -14.04 12.23
N ARG A 244 2.90 -14.63 11.11
CA ARG A 244 3.62 -15.67 10.35
C ARG A 244 4.54 -15.06 9.29
N GLN A 245 5.73 -15.64 9.11
CA GLN A 245 6.74 -15.10 8.20
C GLN A 245 6.35 -15.27 6.73
N GLU A 246 5.79 -16.43 6.40
CA GLU A 246 5.34 -16.79 5.06
C GLU A 246 4.18 -15.92 4.58
N VAL A 247 3.22 -15.61 5.46
CA VAL A 247 2.07 -14.73 5.16
C VAL A 247 2.53 -13.28 5.02
N ARG A 248 3.45 -12.83 5.88
CA ARG A 248 4.09 -11.52 5.73
C ARG A 248 4.81 -11.39 4.39
N ALA A 249 5.61 -12.39 4.02
CA ALA A 249 6.33 -12.40 2.75
C ALA A 249 5.36 -12.45 1.56
N PHE A 250 4.22 -13.14 1.69
CA PHE A 250 3.16 -13.14 0.69
C PHE A 250 2.61 -11.74 0.43
N PHE A 251 2.12 -11.05 1.46
CA PHE A 251 1.55 -9.71 1.29
C PHE A 251 2.57 -8.65 0.88
N LEU A 252 3.85 -8.77 1.29
CA LEU A 252 4.90 -7.87 0.78
C LEU A 252 5.13 -8.04 -0.72
N ARG A 253 4.99 -9.26 -1.27
CA ARG A 253 5.09 -9.46 -2.72
C ARG A 253 3.91 -8.82 -3.45
N LEU A 254 2.68 -8.99 -2.95
CA LEU A 254 1.51 -8.32 -3.53
C LEU A 254 1.67 -6.78 -3.49
N ALA A 255 2.13 -6.23 -2.37
CA ALA A 255 2.41 -4.80 -2.29
C ALA A 255 3.47 -4.32 -3.32
N ASP A 256 4.48 -5.15 -3.63
CA ASP A 256 5.47 -4.85 -4.67
C ASP A 256 4.87 -4.98 -6.09
N GLU A 257 3.87 -5.82 -6.29
CA GLU A 257 3.11 -5.96 -7.55
C GLU A 257 2.27 -4.71 -7.82
N GLU A 258 1.51 -4.22 -6.85
CA GLU A 258 0.72 -2.98 -6.98
C GLU A 258 1.61 -1.75 -7.26
N LYS A 259 2.84 -1.76 -6.74
CA LYS A 259 3.83 -0.72 -7.04
C LYS A 259 4.23 -0.70 -8.51
N ALA A 260 4.36 -1.89 -9.12
CA ALA A 260 4.66 -2.01 -10.54
C ALA A 260 3.47 -1.54 -11.39
N HIS A 261 2.24 -1.85 -10.97
CA HIS A 261 1.01 -1.36 -11.59
C HIS A 261 0.91 0.16 -11.56
N LEU A 262 1.19 0.79 -10.42
CA LEU A 262 1.24 2.25 -10.30
C LEU A 262 2.24 2.88 -11.28
N GLY A 263 3.39 2.24 -11.48
CA GLY A 263 4.38 2.66 -12.48
C GLY A 263 3.80 2.66 -13.89
N PHE A 264 3.18 1.53 -14.29
CA PHE A 264 2.52 1.39 -15.59
C PHE A 264 1.38 2.41 -15.80
N LEU A 265 0.49 2.56 -14.81
CA LEU A 265 -0.63 3.49 -14.89
C LEU A 265 -0.17 4.95 -14.96
N ALA A 266 0.91 5.31 -14.27
CA ALA A 266 1.50 6.64 -14.38
C ALA A 266 2.05 6.92 -15.79
N GLU A 267 2.66 5.93 -16.44
CA GLU A 267 3.10 6.04 -17.84
C GLU A 267 1.93 6.21 -18.80
N GLU A 268 0.85 5.45 -18.61
CA GLU A 268 -0.38 5.58 -19.40
C GLU A 268 -1.02 6.96 -19.20
N LEU A 269 -1.16 7.42 -17.96
CA LEU A 269 -1.72 8.74 -17.65
C LEU A 269 -0.92 9.86 -18.34
N ASN A 270 0.41 9.78 -18.33
CA ASN A 270 1.27 10.76 -19.00
C ASN A 270 1.07 10.82 -20.53
N LYS A 271 0.64 9.72 -21.18
CA LYS A 271 0.32 9.71 -22.61
C LYS A 271 -1.00 10.42 -22.93
N THR A 272 -1.86 10.59 -21.93
CA THR A 272 -3.18 11.23 -22.06
C THR A 272 -3.18 12.72 -21.73
N LEU A 273 -2.04 13.28 -21.25
CA LEU A 273 -1.85 14.70 -20.90
C LEU A 273 -1.33 15.52 -22.10
#